data_AF-H5YEG6-F1
#
_entry.id   AF-H5YEG6-F1
#
_cell.length_a   1.000
_cell.length_b   1.000
_cell.length_c   1.000
_cell.angle_alpha   90.00
_cell.angle_beta   90.00
_cell.angle_gamma   90.00
#
_symmetry.space_group_name_H-M   'P 1'
#
loop_
_entity.id
_entity.type
_entity.pdbx_description
1 polymer ?
#
loop_
_entity_poly.entity_id
_entity_poly.type
_entity_poly.pdbx_seq_one_letter_code
_entity_poly.pdbx_strand_id
1 'polypeptide(L)'
;MAKEIAADKLLVEKALVSAKHALLVVRHAKLSDRRAAIKMVEQLLADASDYKESAVVPGGVDAYLAASAAIDELVQSLRSTGADSAPLWSKSIAAIETWRDVLTKTN
;
A
#
# COMPACT_ATOMS: atom_id res chain seq x y z
N MET A 1 3.80 -24.14 15.98
CA MET A 1 2.34 -23.86 16.14
C MET A 1 2.02 -22.58 16.90
N ALA A 2 1.99 -22.49 18.24
CA ALA A 2 1.51 -21.26 18.91
C ALA A 2 2.37 -19.99 18.62
N LYS A 3 3.69 -20.15 18.42
CA LYS A 3 4.60 -19.06 18.03
C LYS A 3 4.49 -18.63 16.56
N GLU A 4 4.16 -19.56 15.65
CA GLU A 4 3.91 -19.24 14.23
C GLU A 4 2.63 -18.41 14.08
N ILE A 5 1.54 -18.85 14.73
CA ILE A 5 0.25 -18.14 14.68
C ILE A 5 0.39 -16.70 15.23
N ALA A 6 1.22 -16.50 16.27
CA ALA A 6 1.49 -15.18 16.82
C ALA A 6 2.33 -14.29 15.88
N ALA A 7 3.30 -14.87 15.16
CA ALA A 7 4.10 -14.16 14.18
C ALA A 7 3.25 -13.76 12.95
N ASP A 8 2.41 -14.67 12.47
CA ASP A 8 1.49 -14.43 11.36
C ASP A 8 0.51 -13.29 11.67
N LYS A 9 -0.09 -13.31 12.87
CA LYS A 9 -1.00 -12.25 13.30
C LYS A 9 -0.31 -10.89 13.39
N LEU A 10 0.91 -10.84 13.93
CA LEU A 10 1.69 -9.61 14.02
C LEU A 10 2.00 -9.03 12.63
N LEU A 11 2.27 -9.88 11.65
CA LEU A 11 2.53 -9.46 10.27
C LEU A 11 1.28 -8.90 9.58
N VAL A 12 0.11 -9.52 9.79
CA VAL A 12 -1.17 -8.97 9.30
C VAL A 12 -1.47 -7.62 9.93
N GLU A 13 -1.24 -7.46 11.24
CA GLU A 13 -1.44 -6.18 11.94
C GLU A 13 -0.52 -5.08 11.39
N LYS A 14 0.77 -5.39 11.19
CA LYS A 14 1.72 -4.46 10.56
C LYS A 14 1.28 -4.08 9.15
N ALA A 15 0.93 -5.05 8.32
CA ALA A 15 0.46 -4.80 6.96
C ALA A 15 -0.81 -3.93 6.93
N LEU A 16 -1.73 -4.13 7.87
CA LEU A 16 -2.94 -3.33 7.98
C LEU A 16 -2.63 -1.88 8.38
N VAL A 17 -1.67 -1.68 9.28
CA VAL A 17 -1.17 -0.33 9.64
C VAL A 17 -0.54 0.33 8.41
N SER A 18 0.31 -0.37 7.67
CA SER A 18 0.91 0.14 6.43
C SER A 18 -0.16 0.51 5.40
N ALA A 19 -1.16 -0.35 5.15
CA ALA A 19 -2.24 -0.04 4.22
C ALA A 19 -3.06 1.21 4.63
N LYS A 20 -3.34 1.37 5.93
CA LYS A 20 -4.03 2.58 6.45
C LYS A 20 -3.18 3.84 6.28
N HIS A 21 -1.88 3.75 6.59
CA HIS A 21 -0.96 4.87 6.42
C HIS A 21 -0.83 5.27 4.94
N ALA A 22 -0.80 4.30 4.02
CA ALA A 22 -0.75 4.53 2.58
C ALA A 22 -1.96 5.30 2.08
N LEU A 23 -3.16 4.90 2.52
CA LEU A 23 -4.39 5.63 2.20
C LEU A 23 -4.34 7.08 2.68
N LEU A 24 -3.88 7.30 3.90
CA LEU A 24 -3.76 8.64 4.46
C LEU A 24 -2.81 9.49 3.61
N VAL A 25 -1.62 8.98 3.33
CA VAL A 25 -0.60 9.66 2.53
C VAL A 25 -1.14 9.98 1.13
N VAL A 26 -1.65 8.98 0.40
CA VAL A 26 -2.10 9.16 -0.98
C VAL A 26 -3.28 10.15 -1.09
N ARG A 27 -4.20 10.12 -0.12
CA ARG A 27 -5.33 11.07 -0.06
C ARG A 27 -4.88 12.49 0.29
N HIS A 28 -3.97 12.66 1.26
CA HIS A 28 -3.45 13.98 1.62
C HIS A 28 -2.52 14.56 0.55
N ALA A 29 -1.71 13.71 -0.07
CA ALA A 29 -0.83 14.05 -1.17
C ALA A 29 -1.59 14.58 -2.39
N LYS A 30 -2.73 13.97 -2.74
CA LYS A 30 -3.65 14.49 -3.76
C LYS A 30 -4.07 15.93 -3.48
N LEU A 31 -4.11 16.33 -2.21
CA LEU A 31 -4.51 17.65 -1.74
C LEU A 31 -3.31 18.60 -1.47
N SER A 32 -2.06 18.14 -1.58
CA SER A 32 -0.83 18.85 -1.16
C SER A 32 0.29 18.81 -2.23
N ASP A 33 1.51 19.27 -1.88
CA ASP A 33 2.69 19.30 -2.77
C ASP A 33 3.13 17.89 -3.22
N ARG A 34 3.18 17.72 -4.55
CA ARG A 34 3.51 16.50 -5.29
C ARG A 34 4.82 15.82 -4.85
N ARG A 35 5.81 16.58 -4.37
CA ARG A 35 7.10 16.01 -3.93
C ARG A 35 7.04 15.34 -2.56
N ALA A 36 6.23 15.87 -1.64
CA ALA A 36 6.05 15.26 -0.32
C ALA A 36 5.35 13.91 -0.43
N ALA A 37 4.40 13.82 -1.37
CA ALA A 37 3.69 12.60 -1.71
C ALA A 37 4.63 11.45 -2.11
N ILE A 38 5.55 11.73 -3.03
CA ILE A 38 6.49 10.72 -3.55
C ILE A 38 7.33 10.13 -2.42
N LYS A 39 7.92 10.98 -1.57
CA LYS A 39 8.78 10.50 -0.46
C LYS A 39 8.02 9.67 0.58
N MET A 40 6.81 10.08 0.94
CA MET A 40 6.01 9.35 1.92
C MET A 40 5.54 7.99 1.40
N VAL A 41 5.27 7.91 0.11
CA VAL A 41 4.87 6.68 -0.57
C VAL A 41 6.03 5.70 -0.73
N GLU A 42 7.25 6.19 -1.05
CA GLU A 42 8.46 5.35 -1.13
C GLU A 42 8.81 4.71 0.22
N GLN A 43 8.72 5.47 1.32
CA GLN A 43 8.95 4.97 2.67
C GLN A 43 7.98 3.83 3.00
N LEU A 44 6.74 3.94 2.53
CA LEU A 44 5.70 2.97 2.82
C LEU A 44 5.89 1.64 2.09
N LEU A 45 6.40 1.67 0.85
CA LEU A 45 6.78 0.46 0.12
C LEU A 45 7.92 -0.28 0.85
N ALA A 46 8.87 0.46 1.41
CA ALA A 46 9.95 -0.14 2.20
C ALA A 46 9.38 -0.84 3.44
N ASP A 47 8.51 -0.17 4.20
CA ASP A 47 7.89 -0.71 5.42
C ASP A 47 6.96 -1.92 5.16
N ALA A 48 6.40 -2.03 3.95
CA ALA A 48 5.50 -3.12 3.57
C ALA A 48 6.21 -4.35 2.96
N SER A 49 7.52 -4.26 2.69
CA SER A 49 8.33 -5.34 2.10
C SER A 49 8.30 -6.63 2.92
N ASP A 50 8.31 -6.50 4.25
CA ASP A 50 8.26 -7.61 5.21
C ASP A 50 7.00 -8.49 5.05
N TYR A 51 5.91 -7.94 4.51
CA TYR A 51 4.66 -8.68 4.30
C TYR A 51 4.73 -9.64 3.11
N LYS A 52 5.44 -9.27 2.04
CA LYS A 52 5.56 -10.07 0.80
C LYS A 52 6.27 -11.40 1.05
N GLU A 53 7.22 -11.42 1.98
CA GLU A 53 8.03 -12.61 2.27
C GLU A 53 7.25 -13.68 3.06
N SER A 54 6.11 -13.35 3.66
CA SER A 54 5.49 -14.22 4.66
C SER A 54 4.19 -14.94 4.25
N ALA A 55 3.66 -14.76 3.03
CA ALA A 55 2.50 -15.51 2.51
C ALA A 55 1.32 -15.71 3.51
N VAL A 56 1.02 -14.69 4.33
CA VAL A 56 0.22 -14.86 5.56
C VAL A 56 -1.29 -14.96 5.29
N VAL A 57 -1.74 -14.41 4.16
CA VAL A 57 -3.17 -14.31 3.83
C VAL A 57 -3.40 -14.72 2.37
N PRO A 58 -4.34 -15.65 2.10
CA PRO A 58 -4.75 -15.97 0.73
C PRO A 58 -5.19 -14.72 -0.04
N GLY A 59 -4.52 -14.42 -1.16
CA GLY A 59 -4.76 -13.23 -1.97
C GLY A 59 -4.22 -11.91 -1.40
N GLY A 60 -3.66 -11.91 -0.17
CA GLY A 60 -3.08 -10.73 0.44
C GLY A 60 -1.80 -10.25 -0.26
N VAL A 61 -0.95 -11.19 -0.68
CA VAL A 61 0.27 -10.89 -1.45
C VAL A 61 -0.09 -10.31 -2.82
N ASP A 62 -1.10 -10.86 -3.51
CA ASP A 62 -1.54 -10.35 -4.82
C ASP A 62 -2.11 -8.94 -4.70
N ALA A 63 -2.94 -8.70 -3.68
CA ALA A 63 -3.50 -7.38 -3.41
C ALA A 63 -2.41 -6.36 -3.03
N TYR A 64 -1.39 -6.78 -2.26
CA TYR A 64 -0.21 -5.96 -1.97
C TYR A 64 0.55 -5.60 -3.25
N LEU A 65 0.85 -6.58 -4.11
CA LEU A 65 1.57 -6.34 -5.36
C LEU A 65 0.80 -5.41 -6.30
N ALA A 66 -0.53 -5.56 -6.37
CA ALA A 66 -1.39 -4.66 -7.14
C ALA A 66 -1.36 -3.23 -6.58
N ALA A 67 -1.40 -3.06 -5.26
CA ALA A 67 -1.27 -1.77 -4.60
C ALA A 67 0.10 -1.13 -4.88
N SER A 68 1.20 -1.89 -4.73
CA SER A 68 2.54 -1.40 -5.01
C SER A 68 2.72 -0.99 -6.47
N ALA A 69 2.23 -1.78 -7.42
CA ALA A 69 2.30 -1.43 -8.84
C ALA A 69 1.52 -0.15 -9.18
N ALA A 70 0.31 0.01 -8.64
CA ALA A 70 -0.50 1.22 -8.85
C ALA A 70 0.14 2.46 -8.21
N ILE A 71 0.86 2.27 -7.11
CA ILE A 71 1.65 3.31 -6.45
C ILE A 71 2.88 3.70 -7.30
N ASP A 72 3.64 2.73 -7.79
CA ASP A 72 4.84 2.98 -8.59
C ASP A 72 4.49 3.71 -9.89
N GLU A 73 3.41 3.31 -10.56
CA GLU A 73 2.89 3.98 -11.76
C GLU A 73 2.52 5.44 -11.47
N LEU A 74 1.85 5.69 -10.34
CA LEU A 74 1.55 7.05 -9.89
C LEU A 74 2.86 7.83 -9.70
N VAL A 75 3.83 7.32 -8.92
CA VAL A 75 5.11 7.99 -8.66
C VAL A 75 5.86 8.30 -9.96
N GLN A 76 5.94 7.36 -10.89
CA GLN A 76 6.58 7.56 -12.19
C GLN A 76 5.89 8.65 -13.00
N SER A 77 4.55 8.67 -13.03
CA SER A 77 3.78 9.73 -13.68
C SER A 77 4.00 11.10 -13.03
N LEU A 78 4.04 11.17 -11.69
CA LEU A 78 4.29 12.42 -10.98
C LEU A 78 5.70 12.96 -11.26
N ARG A 79 6.68 12.07 -11.52
CA ARG A 79 8.06 12.44 -11.89
C ARG A 79 8.21 12.87 -13.35
N SER A 80 7.47 12.24 -14.27
CA SER A 80 7.76 12.35 -15.70
C SER A 80 7.25 13.65 -16.30
N THR A 81 6.00 14.05 -16.06
CA THR A 81 5.40 15.17 -16.79
C THR A 81 4.07 15.57 -16.17
N GLY A 82 3.68 16.85 -16.25
CA GLY A 82 2.42 17.39 -15.72
C GLY A 82 1.11 16.86 -16.35
N ALA A 83 1.03 15.57 -16.71
CA ALA A 83 -0.20 14.90 -17.11
C ALA A 83 -1.19 14.81 -15.95
N ASP A 84 -2.48 14.75 -16.28
CA ASP A 84 -3.57 14.58 -15.32
C ASP A 84 -3.39 13.26 -14.56
N SER A 85 -2.86 13.35 -13.35
CA SER A 85 -2.63 12.20 -12.47
C SER A 85 -3.89 11.81 -11.69
N ALA A 86 -5.03 12.51 -11.86
CA ALA A 86 -6.25 12.22 -11.11
C ALA A 86 -6.74 10.78 -11.27
N PRO A 87 -6.69 10.15 -12.47
CA PRO A 87 -7.04 8.74 -12.63
C PRO A 87 -6.08 7.82 -11.87
N LEU A 88 -4.78 8.14 -11.86
CA LEU A 88 -3.76 7.36 -11.16
C LEU A 88 -3.91 7.46 -9.64
N TRP A 89 -4.21 8.64 -9.10
CA TRP A 89 -4.54 8.81 -7.68
C TRP A 89 -5.71 7.91 -7.26
N SER A 90 -6.80 7.91 -8.04
CA SER A 90 -7.97 7.08 -7.76
C SER A 90 -7.63 5.58 -7.85
N LYS A 91 -6.81 5.18 -8.84
CA LYS A 91 -6.33 3.80 -9.00
C LYS A 91 -5.50 3.35 -7.81
N SER A 92 -4.53 4.15 -7.36
CA SER A 92 -3.70 3.81 -6.20
C SER A 92 -4.55 3.70 -4.93
N ILE A 93 -5.50 4.61 -4.70
CA ILE A 93 -6.43 4.52 -3.55
C ILE A 93 -7.22 3.22 -3.58
N ALA A 94 -7.85 2.89 -4.71
CA ALA A 94 -8.67 1.68 -4.84
C ALA A 94 -7.85 0.39 -4.62
N ALA A 95 -6.61 0.34 -5.11
CA ALA A 95 -5.74 -0.82 -4.93
C ALA A 95 -5.33 -1.00 -3.46
N ILE A 96 -5.01 0.09 -2.76
CA ILE A 96 -4.68 0.04 -1.32
C ILE A 96 -5.91 -0.34 -0.49
N GLU A 97 -7.11 0.16 -0.82
CA GLU A 97 -8.36 -0.24 -0.15
C GLU A 97 -8.64 -1.73 -0.34
N THR A 98 -8.43 -2.25 -1.55
CA THR A 98 -8.55 -3.69 -1.83
C THR A 98 -7.59 -4.51 -0.97
N TRP A 99 -6.32 -4.09 -0.87
CA TRP A 99 -5.34 -4.76 -0.01
C TRP A 99 -5.76 -4.74 1.46
N ARG A 100 -6.14 -3.58 1.98
CA ARG A 100 -6.65 -3.44 3.36
C ARG A 100 -7.85 -4.36 3.62
N ASP A 101 -8.79 -4.40 2.69
CA ASP A 101 -10.02 -5.18 2.85
C ASP A 101 -9.72 -6.69 2.88
N VAL A 102 -8.79 -7.16 2.05
CA VAL A 102 -8.29 -8.56 2.09
C VAL A 102 -7.69 -8.86 3.46
N LEU A 103 -6.81 -7.99 3.98
CA LEU A 103 -6.21 -8.15 5.31
C LEU A 103 -7.24 -8.19 6.45
N THR A 104 -8.33 -7.42 6.35
CA THR A 104 -9.38 -7.38 7.38
C THR A 104 -10.36 -8.54 7.32
N LYS A 105 -10.60 -9.11 6.13
CA LYS A 105 -11.55 -10.22 5.95
C LYS A 105 -11.00 -11.58 6.42
N THR A 106 -9.72 -11.65 6.75
CA THR A 106 -9.05 -12.88 7.20
C THR A 106 -8.84 -12.96 8.72
N ASN A 107 -9.33 -11.97 9.49
CA ASN A 107 -9.29 -11.95 10.95
C ASN A 107 -10.65 -12.33 11.57
#